data_AF-A0AA37WXD4-F1
#
_entry.id   AF-A0AA37WXD4-F1
#
_cell.length_a   1.000
_cell.length_b   1.000
_cell.length_c   1.000
_cell.angle_alpha   90.00
_cell.angle_beta   90.00
_cell.angle_gamma   90.00
#
_symmetry.space_group_name_H-M   'P 1'
#
loop_
_entity.id
_entity.type
_entity.pdbx_description
1 polymer ?
#
loop_
_entity_poly.entity_id
_entity_poly.type
_entity_poly.pdbx_seq_one_letter_code
_entity_poly.pdbx_strand_id
1 'polypeptide(L)'
;MSTPLSLEEAVASLEEFQHKSVNSDLSSARTKEQMAACIRELEYSEKRMLLLIQASNQVLEEMQRLALKKEQIQTYKSKIINTAKELNMSYHEVVQIMADMKPSTPSKK
;
A
#
# COMPACT_ATOMS: atom_id res chain seq x y z
N MET A 1 -18.82 -41.51 36.85
CA MET A 1 -19.15 -40.26 37.57
C MET A 1 -18.75 -39.11 36.67
N SER A 2 -19.69 -38.63 35.86
CA SER A 2 -19.44 -37.56 34.89
C SER A 2 -19.55 -36.23 35.64
N THR A 3 -18.44 -35.51 35.74
CA THR A 3 -18.41 -34.16 36.32
C THR A 3 -19.33 -33.26 35.51
N PRO A 4 -20.29 -32.55 36.15
CA PRO A 4 -21.11 -31.58 35.43
C PRO A 4 -20.18 -30.45 35.03
N LEU A 5 -19.88 -30.34 33.73
CA LEU A 5 -19.20 -29.19 33.16
C LEU A 5 -19.97 -27.96 33.67
N SER A 6 -19.31 -27.12 34.49
CA SER A 6 -20.01 -25.98 35.08
C SER A 6 -20.46 -25.07 33.94
N LEU A 7 -21.68 -24.55 34.00
CA LEU A 7 -22.16 -23.57 33.02
C LEU A 7 -21.20 -22.39 32.93
N GLU A 8 -20.54 -22.03 34.04
CA GLU A 8 -19.49 -21.02 34.09
C GLU A 8 -18.21 -21.42 33.36
N GLU A 9 -17.81 -22.69 33.39
CA GLU A 9 -16.68 -23.18 32.59
C GLU A 9 -17.01 -23.22 31.09
N ALA A 10 -18.25 -23.56 30.75
CA ALA A 10 -18.74 -23.53 29.37
C ALA A 10 -18.83 -22.09 28.82
N VAL A 11 -19.33 -21.16 29.63
CA VAL A 11 -19.40 -19.74 29.29
C VAL A 11 -18.00 -19.12 29.24
N ALA A 12 -17.11 -19.43 30.19
CA ALA A 12 -15.72 -18.97 30.14
C ALA A 12 -14.97 -19.53 28.92
N SER A 13 -15.21 -20.79 28.56
CA SER A 13 -14.64 -21.37 27.33
C SER A 13 -15.19 -20.71 26.07
N LEU A 14 -16.47 -20.32 26.06
CA LEU A 14 -17.09 -19.59 24.96
C LEU A 14 -16.56 -18.15 24.88
N GLU A 15 -16.36 -17.46 26.00
CA GLU A 15 -15.72 -16.14 26.05
C GLU A 15 -14.26 -16.19 25.61
N GLU A 16 -13.51 -17.23 26.01
CA GLU A 16 -12.13 -17.44 25.58
C GLU A 16 -12.04 -17.81 24.07
N PHE A 17 -13.02 -18.54 23.55
CA PHE A 17 -13.14 -18.85 22.12
C PHE A 17 -13.59 -17.63 21.30
N GLN A 18 -14.51 -16.82 21.84
CA GLN A 18 -14.94 -15.56 21.22
C GLN A 18 -13.82 -14.52 21.26
N HIS A 19 -12.96 -14.52 22.29
CA HIS A 19 -11.75 -13.69 22.33
C HIS A 19 -10.66 -14.14 21.36
N LYS A 20 -10.54 -15.43 21.03
CA LYS A 20 -9.65 -15.89 19.95
C LYS A 20 -10.13 -15.49 18.55
N SER A 21 -11.39 -15.07 18.40
CA SER A 21 -11.93 -14.49 17.16
C SER A 21 -11.68 -12.99 17.02
N VAL A 22 -11.01 -12.36 17.99
CA VAL A 22 -10.70 -10.93 17.96
C VAL A 22 -9.48 -10.69 17.06
N ASN A 23 -9.78 -10.43 15.79
CA ASN A 23 -9.01 -9.60 14.88
C ASN A 23 -7.60 -10.09 14.50
N SER A 24 -7.53 -11.16 13.71
CA SER A 24 -6.44 -11.33 12.74
C SER A 24 -6.58 -10.28 11.62
N ASP A 25 -6.51 -9.00 11.98
CA ASP A 25 -6.62 -7.92 11.02
C ASP A 25 -5.37 -7.97 10.14
N LEU A 26 -5.58 -8.12 8.83
CA LEU A 26 -4.51 -8.10 7.83
C LEU A 26 -3.65 -6.82 7.95
N SER A 27 -4.22 -5.74 8.50
CA SER A 27 -3.51 -4.48 8.80
C SER A 27 -2.39 -4.63 9.84
N SER A 28 -2.51 -5.60 10.75
CA SER A 28 -1.57 -5.87 11.84
C SER A 28 -0.49 -6.89 11.47
N ALA A 29 -0.72 -7.69 10.42
CA ALA A 29 0.22 -8.69 9.95
C ALA A 29 1.50 -8.03 9.39
N ARG A 30 2.67 -8.56 9.79
CA ARG A 30 3.99 -8.07 9.37
C ARG A 30 4.85 -9.16 8.71
N THR A 31 4.51 -10.43 8.92
CA THR A 31 5.18 -11.57 8.28
C THR A 31 4.26 -12.30 7.31
N LYS A 32 4.87 -13.06 6.39
CA LYS A 32 4.14 -13.89 5.43
C LYS A 32 3.24 -14.91 6.13
N GLU A 33 3.72 -15.49 7.23
CA GLU A 33 3.01 -16.50 8.01
C GLU A 33 1.77 -15.90 8.69
N GLN A 34 1.89 -14.68 9.22
CA GLN A 34 0.78 -13.93 9.80
C GLN A 34 -0.26 -13.54 8.74
N MET A 35 0.20 -13.03 7.58
CA MET A 35 -0.70 -12.72 6.46
C MET A 35 -1.42 -13.98 5.96
N ALA A 36 -0.72 -15.11 5.85
CA ALA A 36 -1.30 -16.38 5.43
C ALA A 36 -2.27 -16.97 6.46
N ALA A 37 -2.08 -16.71 7.76
CA ALA A 37 -3.06 -17.06 8.78
C ALA A 37 -4.35 -16.25 8.60
N CYS A 38 -4.24 -14.92 8.48
CA CYS A 38 -5.38 -14.03 8.24
C CYS A 38 -6.14 -14.40 6.96
N ILE A 39 -5.43 -14.70 5.87
CA ILE A 39 -6.05 -15.07 4.59
C ILE A 39 -6.77 -16.42 4.67
N ARG A 40 -6.26 -17.37 5.47
CA ARG A 40 -6.90 -18.69 5.65
C ARG A 40 -8.21 -18.58 6.43
N GLU A 41 -8.31 -17.65 7.38
CA GLU A 41 -9.55 -17.36 8.11
C GLU A 41 -10.68 -16.83 7.22
N LEU A 42 -10.35 -16.29 6.03
CA LEU A 42 -11.35 -15.80 5.08
C LEU A 42 -12.13 -16.94 4.38
N GLU A 43 -11.67 -18.19 4.48
CA GLU A 43 -12.30 -19.39 3.89
C GLU A 43 -12.66 -19.23 2.39
N TYR A 44 -11.84 -18.50 1.64
CA TYR A 44 -12.09 -18.23 0.23
C TYR A 44 -11.92 -19.49 -0.63
N SER A 45 -12.87 -19.71 -1.54
CA SER A 45 -12.70 -20.63 -2.68
C SER A 45 -11.46 -20.26 -3.49
N GLU A 46 -10.84 -21.23 -4.16
CA GLU A 46 -9.69 -21.01 -5.05
C GLU A 46 -9.90 -19.85 -6.04
N LYS A 47 -11.09 -19.77 -6.66
CA LYS A 47 -11.44 -18.68 -7.58
C LYS A 47 -11.38 -17.30 -6.93
N ARG A 48 -11.85 -17.18 -5.67
CA ARG A 48 -11.77 -15.93 -4.90
C ARG A 48 -10.33 -15.61 -4.49
N MET A 49 -9.52 -16.64 -4.20
CA MET A 49 -8.09 -16.44 -3.93
C MET A 49 -7.35 -15.88 -5.14
N LEU A 50 -7.63 -16.39 -6.34
CA LEU A 50 -7.06 -15.85 -7.59
C LEU A 50 -7.43 -14.39 -7.80
N LEU A 51 -8.69 -14.02 -7.55
CA LEU A 51 -9.11 -12.61 -7.63
C LEU A 51 -8.40 -11.73 -6.60
N LEU A 52 -8.22 -12.22 -5.37
CA LEU A 52 -7.47 -11.49 -4.34
C LEU A 52 -6.01 -11.26 -4.76
N ILE A 53 -5.36 -12.26 -5.36
CA ILE A 53 -4.00 -12.13 -5.88
C ILE A 53 -3.94 -11.07 -7.00
N GLN A 54 -4.88 -11.12 -7.95
CA GLN A 54 -4.95 -10.14 -9.04
C GLN A 54 -5.14 -8.71 -8.52
N ALA A 55 -6.07 -8.51 -7.60
CA ALA A 55 -6.31 -7.22 -6.97
C ALA A 55 -5.07 -6.73 -6.18
N SER A 56 -4.43 -7.63 -5.43
CA SER A 56 -3.24 -7.29 -4.63
C SER A 56 -2.07 -6.87 -5.52
N ASN A 57 -1.86 -7.56 -6.64
CA ASN A 57 -0.83 -7.21 -7.62
C ASN A 57 -1.10 -5.84 -8.25
N GLN A 58 -2.35 -5.56 -8.65
CA GLN A 58 -2.71 -4.26 -9.20
C GLN A 58 -2.42 -3.12 -8.21
N VAL A 59 -2.81 -3.29 -6.94
CA VAL A 59 -2.52 -2.28 -5.90
C VAL A 59 -1.01 -2.09 -5.71
N LEU A 60 -0.22 -3.18 -5.70
CA LEU A 60 1.22 -3.12 -5.59
C LEU A 60 1.87 -2.34 -6.76
N GLU A 61 1.44 -2.63 -7.99
CA GLU A 61 1.93 -1.92 -9.19
C GLU A 61 1.62 -0.42 -9.11
N GLU A 62 0.42 -0.06 -8.66
CA GLU A 62 0.04 1.34 -8.47
C GLU A 62 0.91 2.03 -7.41
N MET A 63 1.18 1.37 -6.28
CA MET A 63 2.07 1.87 -5.24
C MET A 63 3.50 2.09 -5.76
N GLN A 64 4.04 1.12 -6.50
CA GLN A 64 5.37 1.22 -7.10
C GLN A 64 5.46 2.38 -8.10
N ARG A 65 4.45 2.54 -8.96
CA ARG A 65 4.37 3.65 -9.91
C ARG A 65 4.33 5.01 -9.20
N LEU A 66 3.59 5.11 -8.09
CA LEU A 66 3.54 6.33 -7.29
C LEU A 66 4.87 6.62 -6.61
N ALA A 67 5.56 5.60 -6.09
CA ALA A 67 6.89 5.74 -5.51
C ALA A 67 7.90 6.27 -6.56
N LEU A 68 7.91 5.67 -7.76
CA LEU A 68 8.77 6.12 -8.86
C LEU A 68 8.46 7.58 -9.27
N LYS A 69 7.19 7.95 -9.37
CA LYS A 69 6.80 9.34 -9.66
C LYS A 69 7.30 10.30 -8.59
N LYS A 70 7.19 9.94 -7.30
CA LYS A 70 7.70 10.76 -6.21
C LYS A 70 9.21 10.93 -6.29
N GLU A 71 9.94 9.85 -6.56
CA GLU A 71 11.39 9.88 -6.75
C GLU A 71 11.77 10.81 -7.89
N GLN A 72 11.17 10.63 -9.07
CA GLN A 72 11.41 11.48 -10.24
C GLN A 72 11.15 12.96 -9.94
N ILE A 73 10.03 13.28 -9.29
CA ILE A 73 9.70 14.65 -8.89
C ILE A 73 10.80 15.23 -7.99
N GLN A 74 11.31 14.45 -7.02
CA GLN A 74 12.40 14.90 -6.16
C GLN A 74 13.69 15.12 -6.95
N THR A 75 14.04 14.21 -7.86
CA THR A 75 15.19 14.38 -8.75
C THR A 75 15.07 15.64 -9.59
N TYR A 76 13.89 15.91 -10.17
CA TYR A 76 13.64 17.11 -10.96
C TYR A 76 13.75 18.37 -10.11
N LYS A 77 13.16 18.39 -8.91
CA LYS A 77 13.32 19.52 -7.96
C LYS A 77 14.79 19.79 -7.67
N SER A 78 15.57 18.76 -7.36
CA SER A 78 17.01 18.90 -7.11
C SER A 78 17.77 19.42 -8.34
N LYS A 79 17.43 18.95 -9.54
CA LYS A 79 18.02 19.47 -10.79
C LYS A 79 17.72 20.95 -10.98
N ILE A 80 16.45 21.36 -10.83
CA ILE A 80 16.05 22.76 -10.96
C ILE A 80 16.77 23.63 -9.93
N ILE A 81 16.91 23.17 -8.67
CA ILE A 81 17.67 23.88 -7.63
C ILE A 81 19.13 24.06 -8.04
N ASN A 82 19.78 23.02 -8.58
CA ASN A 82 21.17 23.10 -9.02
C ASN A 82 21.31 24.05 -10.21
N THR A 83 20.43 23.95 -11.21
CA THR A 83 20.42 24.87 -12.35
C THR A 83 20.16 26.32 -11.93
N ALA A 84 19.26 26.56 -10.98
CA ALA A 84 19.01 27.88 -10.42
C ALA A 84 20.28 28.47 -9.78
N LYS A 85 21.05 27.65 -9.04
CA LYS A 85 22.35 28.06 -8.49
C LYS A 85 23.38 28.36 -9.58
N GLU A 86 23.49 27.49 -10.59
CA GLU A 86 24.45 27.65 -11.69
C GLU A 86 24.19 28.92 -12.50
N LEU A 87 22.92 29.24 -12.74
CA LEU A 87 22.50 30.42 -13.49
C LEU A 87 22.35 31.68 -12.62
N ASN A 88 22.55 31.56 -11.31
CA ASN A 88 22.33 32.62 -10.33
C ASN A 88 20.93 33.23 -10.40
N MET A 89 19.93 32.37 -10.60
CA MET A 89 18.51 32.69 -10.71
C MET A 89 17.74 32.07 -9.56
N SER A 90 16.54 32.58 -9.26
CA SER A 90 15.64 31.92 -8.32
C SER A 90 15.03 30.65 -8.94
N TYR A 91 14.64 29.71 -8.07
CA TYR A 91 13.91 28.50 -8.48
C TYR A 91 12.66 28.84 -9.31
N HIS A 92 11.95 29.91 -8.94
CA HIS A 92 10.72 30.31 -9.62
C HIS A 92 10.98 30.82 -11.04
N GLU A 93 12.04 31.61 -11.24
CA GLU A 93 12.43 32.10 -12.56
C GLU A 93 12.83 30.95 -13.49
N VAL A 94 13.60 29.97 -13.00
CA VAL A 94 13.96 28.79 -13.81
C VAL A 94 12.71 27.99 -14.20
N VAL A 95 11.77 27.79 -13.28
CA VAL A 95 10.52 27.08 -13.58
C VAL A 95 9.65 27.84 -14.58
N GLN A 96 9.54 29.17 -14.46
CA GLN A 96 8.80 29.98 -15.44
C GLN A 96 9.42 29.87 -16.83
N ILE A 97 10.74 30.04 -16.95
CA ILE A 97 11.43 29.92 -18.23
C ILE A 97 11.22 28.53 -18.84
N MET A 98 11.34 27.46 -18.04
CA MET A 98 11.08 26.09 -18.52
C MET A 98 9.62 25.88 -18.96
N ALA A 99 8.65 26.53 -18.30
CA ALA A 99 7.24 26.45 -18.66
C ALA A 99 6.93 27.23 -19.95
N ASP A 100 7.59 28.38 -20.13
CA ASP A 100 7.46 29.24 -21.31
C ASP A 100 8.16 28.64 -22.55
N MET A 101 9.21 27.84 -22.33
CA MET A 101 9.94 27.10 -23.38
C MET A 101 9.22 25.85 -23.90
N LYS A 102 7.94 25.63 -23.57
CA LYS A 102 7.18 24.43 -23.96
C LYS A 102 7.41 24.12 -25.46
N PRO A 103 8.02 22.97 -25.81
CA PRO A 103 8.24 22.64 -27.21
C PRO A 103 6.88 22.54 -27.88
N SER A 104 6.68 23.34 -28.93
CA SER A 104 5.61 23.12 -29.90
C SER A 104 5.63 21.64 -30.25
N THR A 105 4.53 20.95 -29.96
CA THR A 105 4.31 19.55 -30.36
C THR A 105 4.72 19.42 -31.83
N PRO A 106 5.55 18.44 -32.25
CA PRO A 106 5.76 18.22 -33.66
C PRO A 106 4.41 17.88 -34.27
N SER A 107 3.89 18.79 -35.08
CA SER A 107 2.69 18.61 -35.88
C SER A 107 2.95 17.41 -36.78
N LYS A 108 2.30 16.28 -36.48
CA LYS A 108 2.24 15.14 -37.39
C LYS A 108 1.46 15.60 -38.63
N LYS A 109 2.18 15.91 -39.70
CA LYS A 109 1.66 15.81 -41.07
C LYS A 109 1.79 14.37 -41.55
#